data_AF-A0AAX6H048-F1
#
_entry.id   AF-A0AAX6H048-F1
#
_cell.length_a   1.000
_cell.length_b   1.000
_cell.length_c   1.000
_cell.angle_alpha   90.00
_cell.angle_beta   90.00
_cell.angle_gamma   90.00
#
_symmetry.space_group_name_H-M   'P 1'
#
loop_
_entity.id
_entity.type
_entity.pdbx_description
1 polymer ?
#
loop_
_entity_poly.entity_id
_entity_poly.type
_entity_poly.pdbx_seq_one_letter_code
_entity_poly.pdbx_strand_id
1 'polypeptide(L)'
;MEVAMSASSTEKVRSSSPMRQFLTSPTEKMKEKAVELLNMVVKIGRDDPRRILHSIKVGLALTLVSVFYYVNPLFNGFGTSAMWAVLTVVVVMEFTVGGTLGKGLNRTFATLLAGALGLGAHYVAVLGGERGEPILLGIFVFILAAAATFSRFVPEIKARYDYGVTITILTFSLVAVSSYRVEEMIQMAHQRLSTIALGVAACLVTSMFVFPVWAGEDLHKLTAANLDKLASFLEGLGAQFFEEKMGSGNLDGSSFLQVHKSVLNSKATEDSLANFARWEPGHGKFSFRHPWTQYLKIGAHSRQCAYSLEALAVYITTSDKNQASRDTELHQRIRSACAEMSRESGKALAELASAIRNMTSPPASASHHVANALVAAGKLKHAMPAGDLQDAVVPLHDVLRLATSASLLAQVVTSTHQIAASVNELAQAARFKKPEPTHKATIKPVADGESPPHVTIDIVL
;
A
#
# COMPACT_ATOMS: atom_id res chain seq x y z
N MET A 1 38.32 38.15 -70.09
CA MET A 1 38.20 39.57 -70.45
C MET A 1 36.90 40.06 -69.81
N GLU A 2 37.04 40.92 -68.79
CA GLU A 2 36.04 41.83 -68.14
C GLU A 2 34.70 41.23 -67.67
N VAL A 3 34.37 41.11 -66.38
CA VAL A 3 34.11 42.12 -65.31
C VAL A 3 32.97 43.10 -65.62
N ALA A 4 31.85 42.99 -64.87
CA ALA A 4 31.06 44.05 -64.21
C ALA A 4 29.64 43.52 -63.87
N MET A 5 29.32 43.23 -62.60
CA MET A 5 28.73 44.12 -61.55
C MET A 5 27.18 44.17 -61.50
N SER A 6 26.66 43.57 -60.42
CA SER A 6 25.61 44.04 -59.48
C SER A 6 24.27 44.60 -59.98
N ALA A 7 23.16 43.98 -59.53
CA ALA A 7 22.08 44.64 -58.78
C ALA A 7 21.09 43.62 -58.18
N SER A 8 20.64 43.90 -56.96
CA SER A 8 19.74 43.09 -56.13
C SER A 8 18.26 43.24 -56.51
N SER A 9 17.41 42.26 -56.15
CA SER A 9 16.31 42.41 -55.17
C SER A 9 15.15 41.42 -55.36
N THR A 10 14.62 40.97 -54.22
CA THR A 10 13.33 40.31 -53.94
C THR A 10 13.21 38.79 -54.03
N GLU A 11 13.59 38.13 -52.92
CA GLU A 11 13.00 36.88 -52.45
C GLU A 11 11.48 37.03 -52.23
N LYS A 12 10.68 36.20 -52.89
CA LYS A 12 9.30 35.90 -52.46
C LYS A 12 9.35 34.77 -51.43
N VAL A 13 9.47 35.15 -50.16
CA VAL A 13 9.22 34.26 -49.01
C VAL A 13 7.74 33.85 -49.05
N ARG A 14 7.49 32.57 -49.35
CA ARG A 14 6.18 31.93 -49.22
C ARG A 14 5.87 31.81 -47.72
N SER A 15 5.19 32.81 -47.16
CA SER A 15 4.75 32.78 -45.77
C SER A 15 3.71 31.66 -45.58
N SER A 16 4.13 30.58 -44.95
CA SER A 16 3.21 29.64 -44.32
C SER A 16 2.58 30.34 -43.12
N SER A 17 1.34 30.80 -43.29
CA SER A 17 0.58 31.47 -42.23
C SER A 17 0.43 30.58 -40.99
N PRO A 18 0.76 31.06 -39.78
CA PRO A 18 0.53 30.37 -38.50
C PRO A 18 -0.94 30.53 -38.03
N MET A 19 -1.89 30.22 -38.90
CA MET A 19 -3.33 30.44 -38.66
C MET A 19 -4.17 29.21 -39.04
N ARG A 20 -3.67 28.01 -38.69
CA ARG A 20 -4.42 26.75 -38.80
C ARG A 20 -4.48 25.95 -37.50
N GLN A 21 -4.07 26.52 -36.37
CA GLN A 21 -3.87 25.78 -35.13
C GLN A 21 -4.93 26.03 -34.04
N PHE A 22 -6.04 26.71 -34.31
CA PHE A 22 -6.95 27.15 -33.23
C PHE A 22 -8.45 26.93 -33.40
N LEU A 23 -8.89 25.96 -34.21
CA LEU A 23 -10.30 25.53 -34.21
C LEU A 23 -10.42 24.01 -34.44
N THR A 24 -9.87 23.20 -33.53
CA THR A 24 -10.43 21.85 -33.36
C THR A 24 -11.86 22.03 -32.86
N SER A 25 -12.85 21.56 -33.61
CA SER A 25 -14.26 21.70 -33.25
C SER A 25 -14.52 21.10 -31.86
N PRO A 26 -15.55 21.59 -31.13
CA PRO A 26 -15.94 21.00 -29.85
C PRO A 26 -16.16 19.48 -29.91
N THR A 27 -16.57 18.96 -31.07
CA THR A 27 -16.75 17.53 -31.33
C THR A 27 -15.45 16.73 -31.37
N GLU A 28 -14.37 17.26 -31.96
CA GLU A 28 -13.06 16.58 -31.97
C GLU A 28 -12.43 16.59 -30.58
N LYS A 29 -12.54 17.71 -29.83
CA LYS A 29 -12.13 17.75 -28.41
C LYS A 29 -12.90 16.76 -27.54
N MET A 30 -14.20 16.56 -27.81
CA MET A 30 -15.00 15.55 -27.11
C MET A 30 -14.57 14.13 -27.46
N LYS A 31 -14.25 13.85 -28.73
CA LYS A 31 -13.74 12.53 -29.15
C LYS A 31 -12.38 12.23 -28.53
N GLU A 32 -11.44 13.19 -28.55
CA GLU A 32 -10.13 13.05 -27.91
C GLU A 32 -10.26 12.73 -26.42
N LYS A 33 -11.12 13.47 -25.70
CA LYS A 33 -11.42 13.18 -24.29
C LYS A 33 -12.05 11.80 -24.09
N ALA A 34 -12.95 11.38 -24.98
CA ALA A 34 -13.56 10.06 -24.91
C ALA A 34 -12.54 8.93 -25.15
N VAL A 35 -11.62 9.12 -26.10
CA VAL A 35 -10.51 8.18 -26.37
C VAL A 35 -9.53 8.15 -25.20
N GLU A 36 -9.20 9.29 -24.60
CA GLU A 36 -8.36 9.37 -23.42
C GLU A 36 -9.00 8.65 -22.22
N LEU A 37 -10.30 8.87 -21.99
CA LEU A 37 -11.08 8.15 -20.97
C LEU A 37 -11.10 6.64 -21.26
N LEU A 38 -11.31 6.24 -22.52
CA LEU A 38 -11.30 4.83 -22.90
C LEU A 38 -9.94 4.19 -22.64
N ASN A 39 -8.85 4.85 -23.04
CA ASN A 39 -7.48 4.38 -22.80
C ASN A 39 -7.18 4.28 -21.31
N MET A 40 -7.67 5.23 -20.50
CA MET A 40 -7.55 5.19 -19.05
C MET A 40 -8.31 4.00 -18.46
N VAL A 41 -9.56 3.76 -18.87
CA VAL A 41 -10.38 2.62 -18.41
C VAL A 41 -9.74 1.29 -18.79
N VAL A 42 -9.28 1.17 -20.04
CA VAL A 42 -8.57 -0.03 -20.53
C VAL A 42 -7.29 -0.25 -19.73
N LYS A 43 -6.53 0.81 -19.43
CA LYS A 43 -5.33 0.73 -18.60
C LYS A 43 -5.65 0.26 -17.18
N ILE A 44 -6.66 0.83 -16.53
CA ILE A 44 -7.09 0.42 -15.17
C ILE A 44 -7.45 -1.08 -15.14
N GLY A 45 -8.17 -1.56 -16.14
CA GLY A 45 -8.55 -2.96 -16.25
C GLY A 45 -7.38 -3.91 -16.54
N ARG A 46 -6.39 -3.46 -17.33
CA ARG A 46 -5.16 -4.22 -17.60
C ARG A 46 -4.21 -4.26 -16.40
N ASP A 47 -4.10 -3.15 -15.67
CA ASP A 47 -3.22 -3.02 -14.51
C ASP A 47 -3.70 -3.89 -13.33
N ASP A 48 -5.01 -3.97 -13.11
CA ASP A 48 -5.60 -4.89 -12.13
C ASP A 48 -6.94 -5.49 -12.63
N PRO A 49 -6.92 -6.68 -13.27
CA PRO A 49 -8.13 -7.32 -13.80
C PRO A 49 -9.15 -7.68 -12.71
N ARG A 50 -8.73 -7.74 -11.44
CA ARG A 50 -9.64 -7.99 -10.31
C ARG A 50 -10.64 -6.85 -10.14
N ARG A 51 -10.34 -5.63 -10.62
CA ARG A 51 -11.27 -4.49 -10.63
C ARG A 51 -12.48 -4.74 -11.53
N ILE A 52 -12.25 -5.33 -12.71
CA ILE A 52 -13.32 -5.72 -13.63
C ILE A 52 -14.21 -6.78 -12.96
N LEU A 53 -13.59 -7.81 -12.40
CA LEU A 53 -14.32 -8.86 -11.67
C LEU A 53 -15.12 -8.28 -10.51
N HIS A 54 -14.56 -7.35 -9.75
CA HIS A 54 -15.28 -6.67 -8.66
C HIS A 54 -16.49 -5.87 -9.18
N SER A 55 -16.36 -5.13 -10.28
CA SER A 55 -17.51 -4.42 -10.90
C SER A 55 -18.63 -5.38 -11.28
N ILE A 56 -18.30 -6.56 -11.83
CA ILE A 56 -19.29 -7.60 -12.15
C ILE A 56 -19.95 -8.15 -10.88
N LYS A 57 -19.19 -8.37 -9.79
CA LYS A 57 -19.75 -8.82 -8.51
C LYS A 57 -20.74 -7.83 -7.92
N VAL A 58 -20.43 -6.54 -7.97
CA VAL A 58 -21.34 -5.49 -7.50
C VAL A 58 -22.63 -5.53 -8.31
N GLY A 59 -22.53 -5.64 -9.63
CA GLY A 59 -23.69 -5.82 -10.52
C GLY A 59 -24.51 -7.05 -10.15
N LEU A 60 -23.86 -8.21 -9.97
CA LEU A 60 -24.52 -9.46 -9.56
C LEU A 60 -25.24 -9.33 -8.22
N ALA A 61 -24.59 -8.72 -7.21
CA ALA A 61 -25.20 -8.50 -5.89
C ALA A 61 -26.43 -7.60 -5.99
N LEU A 62 -26.35 -6.51 -6.77
CA LEU A 62 -27.47 -5.61 -7.03
C LEU A 62 -28.62 -6.33 -7.72
N THR A 63 -28.34 -7.09 -8.79
CA THR A 63 -29.37 -7.88 -9.47
C THR A 63 -30.04 -8.87 -8.52
N LEU A 64 -29.26 -9.57 -7.70
CA LEU A 64 -29.78 -10.56 -6.75
C LEU A 64 -30.72 -9.93 -5.71
N VAL A 65 -30.37 -8.78 -5.13
CA VAL A 65 -31.27 -8.10 -4.18
C VAL A 65 -32.45 -7.42 -4.87
N SER A 66 -32.30 -6.96 -6.11
CA SER A 66 -33.41 -6.36 -6.89
C SER A 66 -34.50 -7.36 -7.27
N VAL A 67 -34.17 -8.66 -7.38
CA VAL A 67 -35.18 -9.72 -7.60
C VAL A 67 -36.25 -9.69 -6.49
N PHE A 68 -35.88 -9.38 -5.25
CA PHE A 68 -36.84 -9.24 -4.13
C PHE A 68 -37.83 -8.08 -4.32
N TYR A 69 -37.47 -7.10 -5.14
CA TYR A 69 -38.36 -5.98 -5.48
C TYR A 69 -39.23 -6.29 -6.70
N TYR A 70 -38.69 -6.97 -7.72
CA TYR A 70 -39.41 -7.22 -8.98
C TYR A 70 -40.34 -8.44 -8.96
N VAL A 71 -40.10 -9.41 -8.07
CA VAL A 71 -40.89 -10.66 -8.02
C VAL A 71 -42.02 -10.51 -7.01
N ASN A 72 -43.28 -10.50 -7.50
CA ASN A 72 -44.49 -10.22 -6.71
C ASN A 72 -44.57 -10.97 -5.36
N PRO A 73 -44.34 -12.30 -5.26
CA PRO A 73 -44.33 -12.98 -3.97
C PRO A 73 -43.29 -12.44 -2.96
N LEU A 74 -42.11 -12.04 -3.44
CA LEU A 74 -41.06 -11.47 -2.60
C LEU A 74 -41.35 -10.01 -2.23
N PHE A 75 -41.87 -9.24 -3.19
CA PHE A 75 -42.29 -7.86 -2.97
C PHE A 75 -43.43 -7.76 -1.96
N ASN A 76 -44.40 -8.68 -2.01
CA ASN A 76 -45.50 -8.70 -1.04
C ASN A 76 -45.01 -8.96 0.40
N GLY A 77 -43.86 -9.62 0.59
CA GLY A 77 -43.26 -9.84 1.91
C GLY A 77 -42.48 -8.65 2.47
N PHE A 78 -41.71 -7.95 1.61
CA PHE A 78 -40.79 -6.88 2.03
C PHE A 78 -41.24 -5.46 1.67
N GLY A 79 -42.18 -5.31 0.74
CA GLY A 79 -42.74 -4.05 0.26
C GLY A 79 -41.67 -3.04 -0.17
N THR A 80 -41.93 -1.76 0.13
CA THR A 80 -41.01 -0.66 -0.12
C THR A 80 -39.69 -0.77 0.67
N SER A 81 -39.64 -1.62 1.71
CA SER A 81 -38.43 -1.85 2.49
C SER A 81 -37.34 -2.59 1.70
N ALA A 82 -37.67 -3.24 0.58
CA ALA A 82 -36.68 -3.87 -0.30
C ALA A 82 -35.67 -2.87 -0.91
N MET A 83 -36.02 -1.58 -1.00
CA MET A 83 -35.06 -0.53 -1.41
C MET A 83 -33.84 -0.45 -0.47
N TRP A 84 -34.00 -0.78 0.81
CA TRP A 84 -32.90 -0.77 1.77
C TRP A 84 -31.86 -1.86 1.47
N ALA A 85 -32.25 -2.98 0.87
CA ALA A 85 -31.32 -4.00 0.43
C ALA A 85 -30.43 -3.46 -0.70
N VAL A 86 -31.02 -2.81 -1.70
CA VAL A 86 -30.31 -2.18 -2.83
C VAL A 86 -29.34 -1.11 -2.33
N LEU A 87 -29.83 -0.18 -1.49
CA LEU A 87 -28.98 0.86 -0.88
C LEU A 87 -27.83 0.25 -0.09
N THR A 88 -28.11 -0.83 0.67
CA THR A 88 -27.10 -1.54 1.46
C THR A 88 -26.00 -2.11 0.56
N VAL A 89 -26.35 -2.76 -0.55
CA VAL A 89 -25.34 -3.27 -1.50
C VAL A 89 -24.44 -2.14 -1.99
N VAL A 90 -25.01 -1.01 -2.39
CA VAL A 90 -24.23 0.14 -2.89
C VAL A 90 -23.25 0.68 -1.84
N VAL A 91 -23.64 0.76 -0.56
CA VAL A 91 -22.80 1.39 0.47
C VAL A 91 -21.85 0.42 1.19
N VAL A 92 -22.19 -0.88 1.24
CA VAL A 92 -21.44 -1.91 1.96
C VAL A 92 -20.41 -2.59 1.07
N MET A 93 -20.69 -2.75 -0.22
CA MET A 93 -19.80 -3.46 -1.13
C MET A 93 -18.47 -2.71 -1.26
N GLU A 94 -17.37 -3.41 -1.02
CA GLU A 94 -16.01 -2.90 -1.07
C GLU A 94 -15.14 -3.79 -1.93
N PHE A 95 -14.02 -3.25 -2.41
CA PHE A 95 -13.13 -3.97 -3.30
C PHE A 95 -12.61 -5.29 -2.69
N THR A 96 -12.36 -5.29 -1.38
CA THR A 96 -11.85 -6.45 -0.64
C THR A 96 -12.95 -7.12 0.20
N VAL A 97 -12.77 -8.41 0.47
CA VAL A 97 -13.67 -9.18 1.36
C VAL A 97 -13.68 -8.56 2.76
N GLY A 98 -12.50 -8.23 3.31
CA GLY A 98 -12.37 -7.60 4.61
C GLY A 98 -13.07 -6.25 4.71
N GLY A 99 -12.98 -5.42 3.66
CA GLY A 99 -13.72 -4.15 3.58
C GLY A 99 -15.23 -4.35 3.59
N THR A 100 -15.72 -5.32 2.79
CA THR A 100 -17.16 -5.61 2.68
C THR A 100 -17.70 -6.16 4.01
N LEU A 101 -16.96 -7.07 4.64
CA LEU A 101 -17.33 -7.65 5.93
C LEU A 101 -17.29 -6.62 7.06
N GLY A 102 -16.24 -5.80 7.13
CA GLY A 102 -16.15 -4.72 8.10
C GLY A 102 -17.29 -3.70 7.96
N LYS A 103 -17.60 -3.26 6.74
CA LYS A 103 -18.76 -2.38 6.49
C LYS A 103 -20.10 -3.07 6.77
N GLY A 104 -20.28 -4.32 6.40
CA GLY A 104 -21.53 -5.06 6.61
C GLY A 104 -21.84 -5.29 8.09
N LEU A 105 -20.82 -5.64 8.89
CA LEU A 105 -20.93 -5.75 10.33
C LEU A 105 -21.20 -4.38 10.98
N ASN A 106 -20.45 -3.35 10.58
CA ASN A 106 -20.67 -1.98 11.04
C ASN A 106 -22.08 -1.48 10.68
N ARG A 107 -22.60 -1.78 9.49
CA ARG A 107 -23.96 -1.44 9.04
C ARG A 107 -25.00 -2.06 9.97
N THR A 108 -24.88 -3.36 10.21
CA THR A 108 -25.84 -4.11 11.02
C THR A 108 -25.82 -3.62 12.48
N PHE A 109 -24.64 -3.49 13.08
CA PHE A 109 -24.49 -3.02 14.46
C PHE A 109 -24.97 -1.57 14.63
N ALA A 110 -24.57 -0.67 13.72
CA ALA A 110 -24.98 0.73 13.77
C ALA A 110 -26.50 0.89 13.60
N THR A 111 -27.13 0.11 12.70
CA THR A 111 -28.58 0.15 12.53
C THR A 111 -29.33 -0.37 13.75
N LEU A 112 -28.85 -1.45 14.38
CA LEU A 112 -29.44 -1.97 15.63
C LEU A 112 -29.31 -0.96 16.77
N LEU A 113 -28.11 -0.40 16.97
CA LEU A 113 -27.85 0.60 18.00
C LEU A 113 -28.71 1.84 17.79
N ALA A 114 -28.74 2.38 16.58
CA ALA A 114 -29.52 3.56 16.24
C ALA A 114 -31.03 3.32 16.33
N GLY A 115 -31.51 2.13 15.96
CA GLY A 115 -32.90 1.73 16.11
C GLY A 115 -33.31 1.68 17.58
N ALA A 116 -32.50 1.06 18.43
CA ALA A 116 -32.74 0.99 19.87
C ALA A 116 -32.73 2.38 20.53
N LEU A 117 -31.73 3.21 20.21
CA LEU A 117 -31.66 4.59 20.68
C LEU A 117 -32.85 5.43 20.18
N GLY A 118 -33.26 5.25 18.92
CA GLY A 118 -34.40 5.96 18.33
C GLY A 118 -35.73 5.59 19.00
N LEU A 119 -35.95 4.31 19.30
CA LEU A 119 -37.10 3.84 20.08
C LEU A 119 -37.10 4.42 21.50
N GLY A 120 -35.94 4.45 22.17
CA GLY A 120 -35.78 5.06 23.49
C GLY A 120 -36.07 6.57 23.47
N ALA A 121 -35.56 7.28 22.46
CA ALA A 121 -35.80 8.71 22.26
C ALA A 121 -37.30 9.00 22.04
N HIS A 122 -37.98 8.18 21.24
CA HIS A 122 -39.43 8.28 21.04
C HIS A 122 -40.20 8.04 22.34
N TYR A 123 -39.88 6.98 23.09
CA TYR A 123 -40.55 6.68 24.36
C TYR A 123 -40.46 7.84 25.36
N VAL A 124 -39.29 8.50 25.43
CA VAL A 124 -39.11 9.68 26.28
C VAL A 124 -39.84 10.90 25.71
N ALA A 125 -39.83 11.10 24.39
CA ALA A 125 -40.45 12.26 23.75
C ALA A 125 -41.98 12.28 23.89
N VAL A 126 -42.64 11.12 23.84
CA VAL A 126 -44.10 11.00 24.03
C VAL A 126 -44.54 11.51 25.41
N LEU A 127 -43.69 11.44 26.44
CA LEU A 127 -43.97 12.01 27.77
C LEU A 127 -44.10 13.55 27.73
N GLY A 128 -43.58 14.21 26.70
CA GLY A 128 -43.69 15.65 26.48
C GLY A 128 -45.03 16.12 25.91
N GLY A 129 -45.95 15.21 25.59
CA GLY A 129 -47.23 15.50 24.95
C GLY A 129 -47.09 16.02 23.51
N GLU A 130 -48.22 16.29 22.84
CA GLU A 130 -48.27 16.57 21.39
C GLU A 130 -47.38 17.74 20.93
N ARG A 131 -47.24 18.78 21.78
CA ARG A 131 -46.38 19.95 21.47
C ARG A 131 -44.91 19.72 21.84
N GLY A 132 -44.65 18.93 22.88
CA GLY A 132 -43.29 18.69 23.39
C GLY A 132 -42.55 17.58 22.66
N GLU A 133 -43.25 16.56 22.18
CA GLU A 133 -42.69 15.42 21.47
C GLU A 133 -41.79 15.81 20.27
N PRO A 134 -42.23 16.63 19.30
CA PRO A 134 -41.37 17.00 18.17
C PRO A 134 -40.16 17.85 18.59
N ILE A 135 -40.29 18.64 19.67
CA ILE A 135 -39.20 19.46 20.21
C ILE A 135 -38.14 18.55 20.85
N LEU A 136 -38.57 17.59 21.68
CA LEU A 136 -37.68 16.63 22.34
C LEU A 136 -36.96 15.73 21.32
N LEU A 137 -37.68 15.22 20.31
CA LEU A 137 -37.07 14.46 19.21
C LEU A 137 -36.02 15.28 18.46
N GLY A 138 -36.31 16.55 18.18
CA GLY A 138 -35.35 17.48 17.57
C GLY A 138 -34.08 17.67 18.41
N ILE A 139 -34.24 17.84 19.73
CA ILE A 139 -33.11 17.95 20.67
C ILE A 139 -32.28 16.66 20.69
N PHE A 140 -32.92 15.49 20.73
CA PHE A 140 -32.19 14.21 20.71
C PHE A 140 -31.41 14.00 19.41
N VAL A 141 -32.02 14.33 18.26
CA VAL A 141 -31.31 14.31 16.96
C VAL A 141 -30.13 15.24 16.97
N PHE A 142 -30.28 16.47 17.46
CA PHE A 142 -29.18 17.42 17.56
C PHE A 142 -28.03 16.88 18.42
N ILE A 143 -28.33 16.43 19.65
CA ILE A 143 -27.30 15.94 20.59
C ILE A 143 -26.59 14.72 20.02
N LEU A 144 -27.33 13.72 19.54
CA LEU A 144 -26.74 12.49 19.01
C LEU A 144 -25.92 12.77 17.75
N ALA A 145 -26.44 13.57 16.81
CA ALA A 145 -25.72 13.90 15.60
C ALA A 145 -24.44 14.69 15.89
N ALA A 146 -24.48 15.66 16.81
CA ALA A 146 -23.31 16.43 17.22
C ALA A 146 -22.25 15.55 17.90
N ALA A 147 -22.65 14.74 18.90
CA ALA A 147 -21.74 13.87 19.62
C ALA A 147 -21.14 12.78 18.71
N ALA A 148 -21.97 12.13 17.90
CA ALA A 148 -21.52 11.12 16.94
C ALA A 148 -20.58 11.74 15.90
N THR A 149 -20.90 12.91 15.35
CA THR A 149 -20.01 13.60 14.40
C THR A 149 -18.69 13.98 15.05
N PHE A 150 -18.71 14.49 16.29
CA PHE A 150 -17.49 14.82 17.02
C PHE A 150 -16.60 13.58 17.25
N SER A 151 -17.20 12.42 17.54
CA SER A 151 -16.46 11.17 17.71
C SER A 151 -15.62 10.77 16.49
N ARG A 152 -16.02 11.21 15.28
CA ARG A 152 -15.27 10.95 14.03
C ARG A 152 -13.95 11.71 13.94
N PHE A 153 -13.71 12.70 14.80
CA PHE A 153 -12.39 13.35 14.90
C PHE A 153 -11.40 12.54 15.73
N VAL A 154 -11.85 11.54 16.50
CA VAL A 154 -10.97 10.61 17.21
C VAL A 154 -10.36 9.63 16.20
N PRO A 155 -9.03 9.58 16.03
CA PRO A 155 -8.39 8.78 14.98
C PRO A 155 -8.75 7.29 15.00
N GLU A 156 -8.88 6.70 16.19
CA GLU A 156 -9.22 5.28 16.34
C GLU A 156 -10.65 4.96 15.86
N ILE A 157 -11.60 5.84 16.18
CA ILE A 157 -12.99 5.75 15.73
C ILE A 157 -13.05 5.98 14.22
N LYS A 158 -12.35 7.01 13.73
CA LYS A 158 -12.30 7.34 12.30
C LYS A 158 -11.74 6.18 11.46
N ALA A 159 -10.67 5.54 11.92
CA ALA A 159 -10.03 4.48 11.18
C ALA A 159 -10.90 3.22 11.06
N ARG A 160 -11.76 2.94 12.04
CA ARG A 160 -12.47 1.64 12.14
C ARG A 160 -13.98 1.72 11.99
N TYR A 161 -14.59 2.79 12.48
CA TYR A 161 -16.03 2.91 12.67
C TYR A 161 -16.65 4.13 12.00
N ASP A 162 -15.90 4.93 11.21
CA ASP A 162 -16.41 6.15 10.57
C ASP A 162 -17.71 5.90 9.76
N TYR A 163 -17.74 4.80 9.01
CA TYR A 163 -18.94 4.33 8.31
C TYR A 163 -20.07 3.99 9.29
N GLY A 164 -19.79 3.23 10.35
CA GLY A 164 -20.77 2.86 11.38
C GLY A 164 -21.36 4.09 12.07
N VAL A 165 -20.54 5.07 12.45
CA VAL A 165 -20.99 6.34 13.03
C VAL A 165 -21.91 7.09 12.07
N THR A 166 -21.55 7.15 10.78
CA THR A 166 -22.39 7.77 9.75
C THR A 166 -23.75 7.06 9.63
N ILE A 167 -23.76 5.72 9.65
CA ILE A 167 -24.99 4.93 9.64
C ILE A 167 -25.81 5.14 10.91
N THR A 168 -25.18 5.25 12.08
CA THR A 168 -25.88 5.52 13.34
C THR A 168 -26.61 6.85 13.27
N ILE A 169 -25.93 7.91 12.81
CA ILE A 169 -26.54 9.25 12.63
C ILE A 169 -27.73 9.15 11.65
N LEU A 170 -27.51 8.57 10.48
CA LEU A 170 -28.56 8.46 9.45
C LEU A 170 -29.77 7.68 9.95
N THR A 171 -29.53 6.52 10.56
CA THR A 171 -30.60 5.62 11.02
C THR A 171 -31.35 6.23 12.19
N PHE A 172 -30.64 6.80 13.18
CA PHE A 172 -31.26 7.43 14.34
C PHE A 172 -32.14 8.60 13.90
N SER A 173 -31.60 9.50 13.06
CA SER A 173 -32.37 10.63 12.53
C SER A 173 -33.60 10.18 11.75
N LEU A 174 -33.47 9.15 10.91
CA LEU A 174 -34.60 8.61 10.17
C LEU A 174 -35.66 8.01 11.12
N VAL A 175 -35.24 7.23 12.11
CA VAL A 175 -36.14 6.58 13.07
C VAL A 175 -36.84 7.61 13.94
N ALA A 176 -36.11 8.58 14.51
CA ALA A 176 -36.66 9.64 15.35
C ALA A 176 -37.60 10.59 14.59
N VAL A 177 -37.31 10.91 13.33
CA VAL A 177 -38.21 11.76 12.51
C VAL A 177 -39.42 10.97 11.99
N SER A 178 -39.24 9.69 11.64
CA SER A 178 -40.33 8.86 11.12
C SER A 178 -41.29 8.39 12.21
N SER A 179 -40.82 8.22 13.46
CA SER A 179 -41.66 7.75 14.57
C SER A 179 -42.82 8.69 14.86
N TYR A 180 -42.62 10.00 14.66
CA TYR A 180 -43.67 11.00 14.82
C TYR A 180 -44.87 10.82 13.88
N ARG A 181 -44.73 10.05 12.77
CA ARG A 181 -45.76 9.92 11.73
C ARG A 181 -46.30 8.51 11.53
N VAL A 182 -45.79 7.49 12.23
CA VAL A 182 -46.11 6.09 11.94
C VAL A 182 -46.34 5.30 13.22
N GLU A 183 -47.58 4.85 13.44
CA GLU A 183 -47.99 4.07 14.60
C GLU A 183 -47.45 2.62 14.60
N GLU A 184 -47.22 2.01 13.43
CA GLU A 184 -46.66 0.65 13.28
C GLU A 184 -45.12 0.62 13.17
N MET A 185 -44.43 1.31 14.09
CA MET A 185 -42.98 1.49 14.06
C MET A 185 -42.19 0.16 14.12
N ILE A 186 -42.67 -0.82 14.89
CA ILE A 186 -41.97 -2.09 15.12
C ILE A 186 -41.96 -2.97 13.86
N GLN A 187 -43.09 -3.08 13.16
CA GLN A 187 -43.20 -3.88 11.94
C GLN A 187 -42.33 -3.29 10.82
N MET A 188 -42.35 -1.96 10.66
CA MET A 188 -41.48 -1.26 9.72
C MET A 188 -39.99 -1.44 10.07
N ALA A 189 -39.62 -1.37 11.36
CA ALA A 189 -38.25 -1.58 11.81
C ALA A 189 -37.76 -3.01 11.52
N HIS A 190 -38.59 -4.01 11.79
CA HIS A 190 -38.28 -5.42 11.49
C HIS A 190 -38.05 -5.63 9.99
N GLN A 191 -38.95 -5.13 9.15
CA GLN A 191 -38.80 -5.23 7.70
C GLN A 191 -37.51 -4.56 7.21
N ARG A 192 -37.19 -3.34 7.67
CA ARG A 192 -35.95 -2.64 7.31
C ARG A 192 -34.69 -3.39 7.76
N LEU A 193 -34.69 -3.90 8.99
CA LEU A 193 -33.56 -4.67 9.50
C LEU A 193 -33.35 -5.95 8.70
N SER A 194 -34.44 -6.67 8.36
CA SER A 194 -34.37 -7.90 7.57
C SER A 194 -33.87 -7.66 6.14
N THR A 195 -34.28 -6.57 5.48
CA THR A 195 -33.79 -6.24 4.13
C THR A 195 -32.37 -5.72 4.12
N ILE A 196 -31.94 -4.99 5.17
CA ILE A 196 -30.53 -4.63 5.37
C ILE A 196 -29.68 -5.90 5.57
N ALA A 197 -30.12 -6.83 6.43
CA ALA A 197 -29.43 -8.09 6.66
C ALA A 197 -29.31 -8.92 5.38
N LEU A 198 -30.38 -8.98 4.58
CA LEU A 198 -30.37 -9.62 3.26
C LEU A 198 -29.36 -8.95 2.30
N GLY A 199 -29.32 -7.62 2.26
CA GLY A 199 -28.35 -6.87 1.46
C GLY A 199 -26.90 -7.15 1.89
N VAL A 200 -26.62 -7.15 3.20
CA VAL A 200 -25.32 -7.52 3.74
C VAL A 200 -24.97 -8.97 3.37
N ALA A 201 -25.89 -9.91 3.52
CA ALA A 201 -25.67 -11.31 3.18
C ALA A 201 -25.33 -11.49 1.69
N ALA A 202 -26.07 -10.82 0.79
CA ALA A 202 -25.78 -10.82 -0.64
C ALA A 202 -24.38 -10.28 -0.96
N CYS A 203 -23.97 -9.18 -0.32
CA CYS A 203 -22.61 -8.65 -0.44
C CYS A 203 -21.55 -9.64 0.03
N LEU A 204 -21.75 -10.27 1.19
CA LEU A 204 -20.78 -11.24 1.73
C LEU A 204 -20.64 -12.47 0.83
N VAL A 205 -21.76 -13.06 0.41
CA VAL A 205 -21.78 -14.23 -0.47
C VAL A 205 -21.06 -13.91 -1.79
N THR A 206 -21.43 -12.81 -2.44
CA THR A 206 -20.81 -12.44 -3.72
C THR A 206 -19.33 -12.09 -3.57
N SER A 207 -18.93 -11.37 -2.52
CA SER A 207 -17.51 -11.03 -2.28
C SER A 207 -16.65 -12.23 -1.91
N MET A 208 -17.16 -13.20 -1.16
CA MET A 208 -16.41 -14.38 -0.71
C MET A 208 -16.31 -15.47 -1.79
N PHE A 209 -17.39 -15.73 -2.53
CA PHE A 209 -17.46 -16.88 -3.44
C PHE A 209 -17.14 -16.56 -4.89
N VAL A 210 -17.32 -15.31 -5.32
CA VAL A 210 -16.98 -14.90 -6.69
C VAL A 210 -15.59 -14.26 -6.66
N PHE A 211 -14.54 -14.99 -7.05
CA PHE A 211 -13.15 -14.51 -7.18
C PHE A 211 -12.66 -13.59 -6.03
N PRO A 212 -12.60 -14.07 -4.78
CA PRO A 212 -12.35 -13.22 -3.60
C PRO A 212 -11.06 -12.40 -3.71
N VAL A 213 -11.13 -11.14 -3.28
CA VAL A 213 -9.97 -10.24 -3.19
C VAL A 213 -9.67 -9.98 -1.72
N TRP A 214 -8.49 -10.39 -1.28
CA TRP A 214 -8.08 -10.34 0.12
C TRP A 214 -7.11 -9.19 0.38
N ALA A 215 -7.46 -8.30 1.30
CA ALA A 215 -6.62 -7.19 1.73
C ALA A 215 -5.34 -7.67 2.41
N GLY A 216 -5.42 -8.77 3.18
CA GLY A 216 -4.25 -9.36 3.83
C GLY A 216 -3.19 -9.86 2.85
N GLU A 217 -3.62 -10.46 1.75
CA GLU A 217 -2.74 -10.91 0.66
C GLU A 217 -2.08 -9.73 -0.07
N ASP A 218 -2.86 -8.67 -0.36
CA ASP A 218 -2.34 -7.45 -0.98
C ASP A 218 -1.34 -6.73 -0.06
N LEU A 219 -1.60 -6.66 1.25
CA LEU A 219 -0.66 -6.11 2.24
C LEU A 219 0.64 -6.91 2.27
N HIS A 220 0.52 -8.24 2.29
CA HIS A 220 1.67 -9.15 2.30
C HIS A 220 2.57 -8.96 1.07
N LYS A 221 1.97 -8.93 -0.12
CA LYS A 221 2.66 -8.65 -1.39
C LYS A 221 3.30 -7.26 -1.38
N LEU A 222 2.57 -6.24 -0.92
CA LEU A 222 3.07 -4.88 -0.84
C LEU A 222 4.28 -4.76 0.08
N THR A 223 4.26 -5.40 1.24
CA THR A 223 5.41 -5.40 2.17
C THR A 223 6.65 -6.03 1.54
N ALA A 224 6.53 -7.20 0.92
CA ALA A 224 7.67 -7.83 0.23
C ALA A 224 8.17 -6.96 -0.95
N ALA A 225 7.27 -6.41 -1.76
CA ALA A 225 7.64 -5.54 -2.87
C ALA A 225 8.32 -4.24 -2.42
N ASN A 226 7.90 -3.67 -1.29
CA ASN A 226 8.55 -2.49 -0.73
C ASN A 226 9.99 -2.80 -0.29
N LEU A 227 10.25 -3.97 0.31
CA LEU A 227 11.60 -4.38 0.66
C LEU A 227 12.48 -4.61 -0.59
N ASP A 228 11.95 -5.24 -1.64
CA ASP A 228 12.68 -5.43 -2.90
C ASP A 228 13.05 -4.09 -3.57
N LYS A 229 12.16 -3.09 -3.50
CA LYS A 229 12.42 -1.75 -4.01
C LYS A 229 13.59 -1.07 -3.30
N LEU A 230 13.65 -1.21 -1.97
CA LEU A 230 14.77 -0.70 -1.16
C LEU A 230 16.06 -1.46 -1.47
N ALA A 231 15.98 -2.79 -1.61
CA ALA A 231 17.11 -3.64 -1.99
C ALA A 231 17.68 -3.24 -3.37
N SER A 232 16.80 -3.09 -4.36
CA SER A 232 17.17 -2.72 -5.74
C SER A 232 17.84 -1.34 -5.80
N PHE A 233 17.36 -0.38 -4.99
CA PHE A 233 18.01 0.93 -4.88
C PHE A 233 19.45 0.79 -4.37
N LEU A 234 19.66 -0.01 -3.31
CA LEU A 234 20.97 -0.18 -2.68
C LEU A 234 21.95 -0.98 -3.54
N GLU A 235 21.45 -1.95 -4.29
CA GLU A 235 22.25 -2.68 -5.28
C GLU A 235 22.69 -1.76 -6.42
N GLY A 236 21.77 -0.96 -6.97
CA GLY A 236 22.08 0.04 -8.00
C GLY A 236 23.06 1.12 -7.51
N LEU A 237 22.92 1.56 -6.25
CA LEU A 237 23.81 2.51 -5.62
C LEU A 237 25.24 1.94 -5.48
N GLY A 238 25.38 0.70 -5.01
CA GLY A 238 26.67 0.02 -4.88
C GLY A 238 27.41 -0.09 -6.21
N ALA A 239 26.70 -0.55 -7.25
CA ALA A 239 27.26 -0.81 -8.57
C ALA A 239 27.67 0.46 -9.35
N GLN A 240 26.96 1.57 -9.17
CA GLN A 240 27.22 2.80 -9.96
C GLN A 240 28.13 3.80 -9.24
N PHE A 241 28.01 3.94 -7.92
CA PHE A 241 28.69 5.00 -7.18
C PHE A 241 29.93 4.53 -6.42
N PHE A 242 29.95 3.27 -5.98
CA PHE A 242 31.03 2.79 -5.11
C PHE A 242 31.96 1.76 -5.77
N GLU A 243 31.49 0.99 -6.75
CA GLU A 243 32.31 0.09 -7.57
C GLU A 243 32.61 0.75 -8.92
N GLU A 244 33.84 1.21 -9.15
CA GLU A 244 34.25 1.83 -10.42
C GLU A 244 34.19 0.84 -11.59
N LYS A 245 33.04 0.72 -12.25
CA LYS A 245 32.97 0.26 -13.64
C LYS A 245 32.81 1.47 -14.55
N MET A 246 33.96 2.03 -14.95
CA MET A 246 34.05 3.02 -16.02
C MET A 246 33.64 2.36 -17.34
N GLY A 247 32.37 2.50 -17.67
CA GLY A 247 31.80 2.14 -18.97
C GLY A 247 30.76 3.18 -19.33
N SER A 248 31.19 4.21 -20.08
CA SER A 248 30.33 5.22 -20.69
C SER A 248 29.18 4.53 -21.44
N GLY A 249 27.99 4.60 -20.85
CA GLY A 249 26.76 4.04 -21.40
C GLY A 249 25.61 4.95 -20.99
N ASN A 250 25.31 5.90 -21.86
CA ASN A 250 24.23 6.87 -21.71
C ASN A 250 22.87 6.14 -21.75
N LEU A 251 22.33 5.67 -20.62
CA LEU A 251 21.02 5.02 -20.53
C LEU A 251 20.39 5.24 -19.13
N ASP A 252 19.38 6.11 -19.03
CA ASP A 252 18.25 5.98 -18.09
C ASP A 252 18.57 5.81 -16.57
N GLY A 253 19.75 6.24 -16.11
CA GLY A 253 20.32 6.00 -14.78
C GLY A 253 19.59 6.64 -13.60
N SER A 254 18.55 7.44 -13.83
CA SER A 254 17.74 8.07 -12.78
C SER A 254 16.55 7.23 -12.33
N SER A 255 16.18 6.19 -13.07
CA SER A 255 14.98 5.40 -12.81
C SER A 255 15.05 4.62 -11.49
N PHE A 256 16.19 3.98 -11.18
CA PHE A 256 16.39 3.24 -9.92
C PHE A 256 16.36 4.17 -8.70
N LEU A 257 16.82 5.42 -8.85
CA LEU A 257 16.79 6.46 -7.81
C LEU A 257 15.38 6.95 -7.47
N GLN A 258 14.35 6.49 -8.19
CA GLN A 258 12.94 6.84 -7.91
C GLN A 258 12.15 5.66 -7.34
N VAL A 259 12.71 4.45 -7.36
CA VAL A 259 12.00 3.20 -7.03
C VAL A 259 11.46 3.21 -5.59
N HIS A 260 12.21 3.80 -4.65
CA HIS A 260 11.82 3.91 -3.24
C HIS A 260 10.70 4.94 -2.97
N LYS A 261 10.37 5.85 -3.90
CA LYS A 261 9.31 6.85 -3.68
C LYS A 261 7.93 6.25 -3.48
N SER A 262 7.68 5.09 -4.08
CA SER A 262 6.44 4.35 -3.84
C SER A 262 6.36 3.80 -2.41
N VAL A 263 7.50 3.53 -1.76
CA VAL A 263 7.57 3.12 -0.35
C VAL A 263 7.27 4.32 0.57
N LEU A 264 7.75 5.52 0.24
CA LEU A 264 7.44 6.74 1.01
C LEU A 264 5.94 7.02 1.10
N ASN A 265 5.22 6.81 -0.01
CA ASN A 265 3.79 7.07 -0.11
C ASN A 265 2.90 5.88 0.30
N SER A 266 3.47 4.78 0.79
CA SER A 266 2.72 3.54 1.05
C SER A 266 1.83 3.57 2.29
N LYS A 267 2.05 4.52 3.22
CA LYS A 267 1.43 4.48 4.57
C LYS A 267 -0.09 4.36 4.53
N ALA A 268 -0.77 5.18 3.73
CA ALA A 268 -2.24 5.16 3.66
C ALA A 268 -2.76 3.81 3.12
N THR A 269 -2.08 3.25 2.12
CA THR A 269 -2.41 1.95 1.55
C THR A 269 -2.17 0.82 2.56
N GLU A 270 -1.04 0.83 3.27
CA GLU A 270 -0.75 -0.17 4.31
C GLU A 270 -1.75 -0.11 5.46
N ASP A 271 -2.06 1.08 5.98
CA ASP A 271 -3.01 1.27 7.09
C ASP A 271 -4.41 0.79 6.70
N SER A 272 -4.88 1.13 5.49
CA SER A 272 -6.18 0.68 4.98
C SER A 272 -6.25 -0.83 4.75
N LEU A 273 -5.25 -1.42 4.12
CA LEU A 273 -5.19 -2.87 3.90
C LEU A 273 -5.12 -3.64 5.23
N ALA A 274 -4.31 -3.19 6.18
CA ALA A 274 -4.22 -3.82 7.50
C ALA A 274 -5.54 -3.72 8.29
N ASN A 275 -6.26 -2.61 8.15
CA ASN A 275 -7.58 -2.46 8.77
C ASN A 275 -8.62 -3.40 8.16
N PHE A 276 -8.62 -3.58 6.83
CA PHE A 276 -9.51 -4.52 6.16
C PHE A 276 -9.14 -5.98 6.47
N ALA A 277 -7.84 -6.32 6.46
CA ALA A 277 -7.34 -7.67 6.70
C ALA A 277 -7.72 -8.22 8.09
N ARG A 278 -7.91 -7.34 9.08
CA ARG A 278 -8.38 -7.73 10.43
C ARG A 278 -9.81 -8.28 10.46
N TRP A 279 -10.65 -7.89 9.49
CA TRP A 279 -12.01 -8.40 9.40
C TRP A 279 -12.09 -9.74 8.68
N GLU A 280 -11.03 -10.13 7.94
CA GLU A 280 -11.07 -11.31 7.08
C GLU A 280 -11.13 -12.61 7.89
N PRO A 281 -11.93 -13.61 7.46
CA PRO A 281 -11.77 -14.98 7.94
C PRO A 281 -10.38 -15.51 7.57
N GLY A 282 -9.98 -16.65 8.15
CA GLY A 282 -8.77 -17.34 7.71
C GLY A 282 -8.87 -17.71 6.22
N HIS A 283 -7.84 -17.42 5.45
CA HIS A 283 -7.79 -17.66 4.00
C HIS A 283 -6.37 -17.98 3.54
N GLY A 284 -6.25 -18.80 2.50
CA GLY A 284 -4.96 -19.19 1.93
C GLY A 284 -3.98 -19.71 2.99
N LYS A 285 -2.86 -19.01 3.18
CA LYS A 285 -1.85 -19.31 4.20
C LYS A 285 -1.97 -18.45 5.47
N PHE A 286 -2.95 -17.55 5.54
CA PHE A 286 -3.17 -16.67 6.67
C PHE A 286 -4.19 -17.27 7.63
N SER A 287 -3.80 -17.45 8.88
CA SER A 287 -4.71 -17.89 9.92
C SER A 287 -5.69 -16.79 10.31
N PHE A 288 -6.82 -17.18 10.91
CA PHE A 288 -7.69 -16.21 11.59
C PHE A 288 -6.90 -15.42 12.64
N ARG A 289 -7.13 -14.10 12.74
CA ARG A 289 -6.36 -13.18 13.60
C ARG A 289 -4.84 -13.16 13.32
N HIS A 290 -4.46 -13.27 12.06
CA HIS A 290 -3.07 -13.07 11.61
C HIS A 290 -2.46 -11.77 12.16
N PRO A 291 -1.16 -11.72 12.49
CA PRO A 291 -0.50 -10.56 13.11
C PRO A 291 -0.27 -9.38 12.13
N TRP A 292 -1.34 -8.78 11.61
CA TRP A 292 -1.29 -7.67 10.66
C TRP A 292 -0.56 -6.42 11.18
N THR A 293 -0.49 -6.24 12.50
CA THR A 293 0.27 -5.14 13.13
C THR A 293 1.76 -5.21 12.83
N GLN A 294 2.31 -6.41 12.67
CA GLN A 294 3.73 -6.58 12.37
C GLN A 294 4.08 -6.10 10.95
N TYR A 295 3.15 -6.21 10.00
CA TYR A 295 3.32 -5.63 8.66
C TYR A 295 3.41 -4.11 8.70
N LEU A 296 2.60 -3.44 9.54
CA LEU A 296 2.67 -1.99 9.73
C LEU A 296 3.99 -1.55 10.38
N LYS A 297 4.53 -2.35 11.30
CA LYS A 297 5.84 -2.12 11.92
C LYS A 297 6.96 -2.23 10.88
N ILE A 298 6.96 -3.28 10.05
CA ILE A 298 7.89 -3.43 8.92
C ILE A 298 7.76 -2.25 7.97
N GLY A 299 6.55 -1.84 7.61
CA GLY A 299 6.28 -0.70 6.75
C GLY A 299 6.81 0.62 7.32
N ALA A 300 6.71 0.83 8.63
CA ALA A 300 7.27 2.01 9.29
C ALA A 300 8.80 2.07 9.17
N HIS A 301 9.50 0.97 9.45
CA HIS A 301 10.96 0.91 9.27
C HIS A 301 11.36 0.97 7.79
N SER A 302 10.56 0.41 6.89
CA SER A 302 10.78 0.50 5.43
C SER A 302 10.71 1.95 4.94
N ARG A 303 9.74 2.74 5.44
CA ARG A 303 9.67 4.17 5.15
C ARG A 303 10.84 4.94 5.75
N GLN A 304 11.25 4.62 6.98
CA GLN A 304 12.44 5.22 7.59
C GLN A 304 13.69 5.00 6.73
N CYS A 305 13.88 3.77 6.24
CA CYS A 305 14.93 3.46 5.28
C CYS A 305 14.77 4.30 4.00
N ALA A 306 13.56 4.35 3.42
CA ALA A 306 13.28 5.12 2.21
C ALA A 306 13.56 6.63 2.35
N TYR A 307 13.35 7.23 3.52
CA TYR A 307 13.70 8.63 3.77
C TYR A 307 15.21 8.86 3.69
N SER A 308 16.01 7.98 4.28
CA SER A 308 17.47 8.04 4.16
C SER A 308 17.93 7.81 2.72
N LEU A 309 17.27 6.93 1.95
CA LEU A 309 17.56 6.72 0.53
C LEU A 309 17.19 7.93 -0.33
N GLU A 310 16.07 8.62 -0.07
CA GLU A 310 15.72 9.86 -0.79
C GLU A 310 16.75 10.96 -0.53
N ALA A 311 17.15 11.15 0.74
CA ALA A 311 18.19 12.10 1.08
C ALA A 311 19.50 11.78 0.35
N LEU A 312 19.86 10.51 0.28
CA LEU A 312 21.06 10.04 -0.43
C LEU A 312 20.93 10.24 -1.96
N ALA A 313 19.77 9.93 -2.55
CA ALA A 313 19.51 10.12 -3.97
C ALA A 313 19.60 11.60 -4.37
N VAL A 314 18.99 12.51 -3.59
CA VAL A 314 19.07 13.95 -3.81
C VAL A 314 20.51 14.44 -3.69
N TYR A 315 21.24 13.96 -2.67
CA TYR A 315 22.63 14.34 -2.45
C TYR A 315 23.54 13.92 -3.62
N ILE A 316 23.34 12.71 -4.12
CA ILE A 316 24.08 12.15 -5.25
C ILE A 316 23.77 12.90 -6.55
N THR A 317 22.49 13.10 -6.86
CA THR A 317 22.03 13.73 -8.11
C THR A 317 22.47 15.21 -8.21
N THR A 318 22.59 15.89 -7.07
CA THR A 318 23.05 17.28 -7.01
C THR A 318 24.57 17.42 -7.09
N SER A 319 25.31 16.38 -6.73
CA SER A 319 26.77 16.39 -6.66
C SER A 319 27.47 15.97 -7.97
N ASP A 320 26.79 15.22 -8.84
CA ASP A 320 27.34 14.65 -10.09
C ASP A 320 27.75 15.71 -11.15
N LYS A 321 27.44 16.99 -10.93
CA LYS A 321 27.79 18.07 -11.86
C LYS A 321 29.19 18.64 -11.69
N ASN A 322 29.91 18.35 -10.60
CA ASN A 322 31.20 18.99 -10.31
C ASN A 322 32.26 17.99 -9.83
N GLN A 323 33.18 17.71 -10.77
CA GLN A 323 34.60 17.41 -10.61
C GLN A 323 35.04 16.01 -10.12
N ALA A 324 35.99 15.46 -10.87
CA ALA A 324 36.79 14.26 -10.58
C ALA A 324 37.56 14.39 -9.25
N SER A 325 37.33 13.43 -8.33
CA SER A 325 38.01 13.33 -7.05
C SER A 325 39.44 12.78 -7.22
N ARG A 326 40.43 13.44 -6.62
CA ARG A 326 41.80 12.92 -6.44
C ARG A 326 41.80 11.84 -5.36
N ASP A 327 42.33 10.68 -5.70
CA ASP A 327 42.53 9.53 -4.82
C ASP A 327 43.36 9.89 -3.58
N THR A 328 42.73 9.86 -2.42
CA THR A 328 43.40 9.82 -1.13
C THR A 328 43.01 8.51 -0.45
N GLU A 329 43.91 7.89 0.30
CA GLU A 329 43.64 6.63 1.02
C GLU A 329 42.35 6.70 1.87
N LEU A 330 42.09 7.85 2.48
CA LEU A 330 40.85 8.12 3.24
C LEU A 330 39.59 8.08 2.35
N HIS A 331 39.62 8.68 1.14
CA HIS A 331 38.50 8.66 0.20
C HIS A 331 38.16 7.22 -0.20
N GLN A 332 39.17 6.41 -0.53
CA GLN A 332 38.97 5.02 -0.94
C GLN A 332 38.47 4.14 0.21
N ARG A 333 38.92 4.41 1.44
CA ARG A 333 38.45 3.73 2.65
C ARG A 333 36.98 4.05 2.97
N ILE A 334 36.55 5.31 2.82
CA ILE A 334 35.15 5.68 3.02
C ILE A 334 34.29 5.09 1.89
N ARG A 335 34.75 5.18 0.62
CA ARG A 335 34.04 4.65 -0.54
C ARG A 335 33.78 3.15 -0.42
N SER A 336 34.81 2.38 -0.06
CA SER A 336 34.70 0.93 0.14
C SER A 336 33.77 0.57 1.30
N ALA A 337 33.82 1.30 2.42
CA ALA A 337 32.90 1.09 3.53
C ALA A 337 31.44 1.38 3.12
N CYS A 338 31.19 2.44 2.36
CA CYS A 338 29.87 2.77 1.81
C CYS A 338 29.38 1.71 0.81
N ALA A 339 30.27 1.19 -0.05
CA ALA A 339 29.97 0.09 -0.96
C ALA A 339 29.47 -1.14 -0.18
N GLU A 340 30.23 -1.54 0.86
CA GLU A 340 29.92 -2.71 1.68
C GLU A 340 28.60 -2.52 2.44
N MET A 341 28.39 -1.36 3.07
CA MET A 341 27.12 -1.04 3.74
C MET A 341 25.93 -1.15 2.80
N SER A 342 26.06 -0.59 1.58
CA SER A 342 24.99 -0.62 0.57
C SER A 342 24.71 -2.04 0.10
N ARG A 343 25.76 -2.78 -0.29
CA ARG A 343 25.66 -4.14 -0.83
C ARG A 343 25.07 -5.10 0.19
N GLU A 344 25.58 -5.11 1.41
CA GLU A 344 25.13 -6.04 2.44
C GLU A 344 23.72 -5.69 2.93
N SER A 345 23.37 -4.39 3.05
CA SER A 345 21.99 -3.99 3.34
C SER A 345 21.02 -4.38 2.22
N GLY A 346 21.42 -4.20 0.96
CA GLY A 346 20.63 -4.61 -0.21
C GLY A 346 20.34 -6.10 -0.22
N LYS A 347 21.37 -6.95 -0.04
CA LYS A 347 21.22 -8.42 0.06
C LYS A 347 20.32 -8.82 1.23
N ALA A 348 20.52 -8.22 2.41
CA ALA A 348 19.67 -8.49 3.57
C ALA A 348 18.20 -8.19 3.26
N LEU A 349 17.90 -7.03 2.67
CA LEU A 349 16.52 -6.66 2.33
C LEU A 349 15.90 -7.57 1.28
N ALA A 350 16.66 -7.99 0.26
CA ALA A 350 16.20 -8.93 -0.76
C ALA A 350 15.88 -10.31 -0.16
N GLU A 351 16.73 -10.82 0.74
CA GLU A 351 16.48 -12.10 1.41
C GLU A 351 15.28 -12.02 2.37
N LEU A 352 15.11 -10.90 3.09
CA LEU A 352 13.95 -10.65 3.93
C LEU A 352 12.66 -10.54 3.11
N ALA A 353 12.71 -9.87 1.95
CA ALA A 353 11.59 -9.78 1.01
C ALA A 353 11.17 -11.18 0.50
N SER A 354 12.15 -12.01 0.14
CA SER A 354 11.95 -13.40 -0.26
C SER A 354 11.34 -14.24 0.87
N ALA A 355 11.84 -14.09 2.10
CA ALA A 355 11.33 -14.78 3.28
C ALA A 355 9.86 -14.43 3.57
N ILE A 356 9.51 -13.13 3.49
CA ILE A 356 8.11 -12.69 3.59
C ILE A 356 7.29 -13.34 2.48
N ARG A 357 7.66 -13.15 1.21
CA ARG A 357 6.92 -13.64 0.03
C ARG A 357 6.64 -15.14 0.10
N ASN A 358 7.58 -15.92 0.61
CA ASN A 358 7.47 -17.37 0.71
C ASN A 358 6.85 -17.85 2.03
N MET A 359 6.63 -16.94 2.99
CA MET A 359 6.24 -17.23 4.38
C MET A 359 7.17 -18.24 5.05
N THR A 360 8.46 -18.05 4.85
CA THR A 360 9.53 -18.87 5.45
C THR A 360 10.30 -18.05 6.47
N SER A 361 10.86 -18.71 7.50
CA SER A 361 11.76 -18.04 8.43
C SER A 361 12.92 -17.38 7.65
N PRO A 362 13.34 -16.15 8.04
CA PRO A 362 14.49 -15.51 7.42
C PRO A 362 15.71 -16.43 7.41
N PRO A 363 16.44 -16.55 6.29
CA PRO A 363 17.63 -17.37 6.24
C PRO A 363 18.73 -16.78 7.14
N ALA A 364 19.65 -17.61 7.63
CA ALA A 364 20.76 -17.16 8.46
C ALA A 364 21.64 -16.13 7.74
N SER A 365 21.78 -16.25 6.42
CA SER A 365 22.49 -15.29 5.55
C SER A 365 21.96 -13.86 5.70
N ALA A 366 20.65 -13.66 5.90
CA ALA A 366 20.07 -12.33 6.04
C ALA A 366 20.61 -11.64 7.32
N SER A 367 20.72 -12.40 8.41
CA SER A 367 21.33 -11.92 9.66
C SER A 367 22.83 -11.68 9.50
N HIS A 368 23.55 -12.52 8.74
CA HIS A 368 24.96 -12.29 8.43
C HIS A 368 25.18 -11.01 7.62
N HIS A 369 24.37 -10.76 6.59
CA HIS A 369 24.42 -9.53 5.81
C HIS A 369 24.15 -8.29 6.68
N VAL A 370 23.15 -8.34 7.57
CA VAL A 370 22.92 -7.25 8.54
C VAL A 370 24.13 -7.03 9.45
N ALA A 371 24.75 -8.11 9.95
CA ALA A 371 25.93 -8.02 10.81
C ALA A 371 27.13 -7.42 10.06
N ASN A 372 27.38 -7.83 8.81
CA ASN A 372 28.43 -7.28 7.97
C ASN A 372 28.23 -5.79 7.71
N ALA A 373 26.99 -5.38 7.40
CA ALA A 373 26.64 -3.98 7.20
C ALA A 373 26.89 -3.13 8.47
N LEU A 374 26.53 -3.65 9.64
CA LEU A 374 26.81 -3.00 10.95
C LEU A 374 28.31 -2.89 11.23
N VAL A 375 29.08 -3.93 10.93
CA VAL A 375 30.55 -3.91 11.07
C VAL A 375 31.17 -2.88 10.14
N ALA A 376 30.72 -2.78 8.88
CA ALA A 376 31.18 -1.77 7.93
C ALA A 376 30.89 -0.34 8.43
N ALA A 377 29.67 -0.10 8.93
CA ALA A 377 29.30 1.17 9.56
C ALA A 377 30.17 1.51 10.79
N GLY A 378 30.45 0.51 11.62
CA GLY A 378 31.32 0.65 12.79
C GLY A 378 32.75 1.04 12.41
N LYS A 379 33.36 0.32 11.45
CA LYS A 379 34.71 0.63 10.94
C LYS A 379 34.82 2.07 10.43
N LEU A 380 33.80 2.53 9.72
CA LEU A 380 33.75 3.88 9.18
C LEU A 380 33.67 4.95 10.28
N LYS A 381 32.86 4.73 11.32
CA LYS A 381 32.76 5.63 12.48
C LYS A 381 34.10 5.82 13.19
N HIS A 382 34.95 4.79 13.24
CA HIS A 382 36.26 4.85 13.90
C HIS A 382 37.36 5.42 13.00
N ALA A 383 37.17 5.39 11.67
CA ALA A 383 38.11 5.91 10.69
C ALA A 383 37.94 7.41 10.41
N MET A 384 36.83 8.02 10.83
CA MET A 384 36.60 9.47 10.71
C MET A 384 37.24 10.20 11.91
N PRO A 385 38.20 11.14 11.67
CA PRO A 385 38.79 11.92 12.76
C PRO A 385 37.73 12.83 13.39
N ALA A 386 37.56 12.78 14.71
CA ALA A 386 36.61 13.63 15.43
C ALA A 386 37.13 15.05 15.72
N GLY A 387 38.31 15.45 15.22
CA GLY A 387 39.00 16.65 15.73
C GLY A 387 39.86 17.46 14.75
N ASP A 388 40.71 16.86 13.93
CA ASP A 388 41.77 17.63 13.27
C ASP A 388 41.57 17.77 11.75
N LEU A 389 40.76 18.73 11.35
CA LEU A 389 40.61 19.18 9.95
C LEU A 389 41.56 20.35 9.61
N GLN A 390 42.52 20.68 10.47
CA GLN A 390 43.41 21.85 10.28
C GLN A 390 44.63 21.57 9.39
N ASP A 391 45.07 20.31 9.24
CA ASP A 391 46.28 19.95 8.49
C ASP A 391 46.03 19.19 7.17
N ALA A 392 44.76 18.97 6.79
CA ALA A 392 44.43 18.24 5.57
C ALA A 392 44.26 19.20 4.38
N VAL A 393 45.22 19.17 3.44
CA VAL A 393 45.09 19.73 2.08
C VAL A 393 44.09 18.90 1.27
N VAL A 394 42.84 18.85 1.72
CA VAL A 394 41.73 18.20 1.03
C VAL A 394 40.62 19.25 0.91
N PRO A 395 39.97 19.41 -0.25
CA PRO A 395 38.79 20.26 -0.33
C PRO A 395 37.77 19.79 0.70
N LEU A 396 37.53 20.61 1.73
CA LEU A 396 36.60 20.33 2.84
C LEU A 396 35.24 19.81 2.33
N HIS A 397 34.85 20.27 1.14
CA HIS A 397 33.64 19.88 0.44
C HIS A 397 33.56 18.38 0.08
N ASP A 398 34.64 17.75 -0.40
CA ASP A 398 34.63 16.34 -0.84
C ASP A 398 34.62 15.37 0.34
N VAL A 399 35.35 15.70 1.41
CA VAL A 399 35.32 14.96 2.68
C VAL A 399 33.94 15.05 3.31
N LEU A 400 33.33 16.24 3.31
CA LEU A 400 31.96 16.43 3.81
C LEU A 400 30.93 15.64 3.00
N ARG A 401 31.13 15.48 1.68
CA ARG A 401 30.27 14.66 0.82
C ARG A 401 30.29 13.18 1.16
N LEU A 402 31.48 12.62 1.25
CA LEU A 402 31.64 11.21 1.61
C LEU A 402 31.17 10.95 3.04
N ALA A 403 31.44 11.87 3.97
CA ALA A 403 30.95 11.81 5.34
C ALA A 403 29.41 11.83 5.42
N THR A 404 28.76 12.68 4.62
CA THR A 404 27.28 12.78 4.59
C THR A 404 26.68 11.50 4.00
N SER A 405 27.24 10.99 2.90
CA SER A 405 26.81 9.74 2.27
C SER A 405 26.99 8.54 3.22
N ALA A 406 28.13 8.49 3.92
CA ALA A 406 28.42 7.52 4.96
C ALA A 406 27.42 7.55 6.12
N SER A 407 27.07 8.74 6.60
CA SER A 407 26.10 8.94 7.69
C SER A 407 24.69 8.49 7.28
N LEU A 408 24.25 8.86 6.07
CA LEU A 408 22.96 8.42 5.52
C LEU A 408 22.91 6.89 5.31
N LEU A 409 23.99 6.29 4.81
CA LEU A 409 24.09 4.83 4.71
C LEU A 409 24.11 4.15 6.08
N ALA A 410 24.75 4.73 7.10
CA ALA A 410 24.68 4.20 8.46
C ALA A 410 23.23 4.21 9.01
N GLN A 411 22.43 5.22 8.67
CA GLN A 411 20.99 5.24 8.99
C GLN A 411 20.21 4.15 8.22
N VAL A 412 20.56 3.89 6.97
CA VAL A 412 20.00 2.77 6.18
C VAL A 412 20.34 1.43 6.82
N VAL A 413 21.59 1.21 7.23
CA VAL A 413 22.03 -0.01 7.94
C VAL A 413 21.21 -0.20 9.22
N THR A 414 21.02 0.88 9.99
CA THR A 414 20.21 0.85 11.22
C THR A 414 18.75 0.48 10.92
N SER A 415 18.16 1.07 9.88
CA SER A 415 16.79 0.76 9.45
C SER A 415 16.67 -0.68 8.96
N THR A 416 17.67 -1.19 8.23
CA THR A 416 17.74 -2.58 7.75
C THR A 416 17.78 -3.56 8.92
N HIS A 417 18.55 -3.26 9.97
CA HIS A 417 18.57 -4.04 11.21
C HIS A 417 17.19 -4.09 11.89
N GLN A 418 16.49 -2.95 11.98
CA GLN A 418 15.13 -2.88 12.55
C GLN A 418 14.09 -3.63 11.71
N ILE A 419 14.21 -3.57 10.37
CA ILE A 419 13.39 -4.36 9.45
C ILE A 419 13.64 -5.85 9.71
N ALA A 420 14.89 -6.30 9.76
CA ALA A 420 15.24 -7.70 10.02
C ALA A 420 14.64 -8.21 11.33
N ALA A 421 14.75 -7.43 12.41
CA ALA A 421 14.14 -7.75 13.70
C ALA A 421 12.61 -7.87 13.60
N SER A 422 11.94 -6.92 12.93
CA SER A 422 10.48 -6.92 12.75
C SER A 422 9.98 -8.08 11.87
N VAL A 423 10.75 -8.47 10.85
CA VAL A 423 10.44 -9.65 10.01
C VAL A 423 10.60 -10.93 10.81
N ASN A 424 11.60 -11.02 11.69
CA ASN A 424 11.75 -12.17 12.58
C ASN A 424 10.59 -12.26 13.60
N GLU A 425 10.15 -11.14 14.17
CA GLU A 425 8.94 -11.09 15.01
C GLU A 425 7.69 -11.54 14.24
N LEU A 426 7.51 -11.06 12.99
CA LEU A 426 6.43 -11.51 12.12
C LEU A 426 6.49 -13.02 11.88
N ALA A 427 7.67 -13.54 11.52
CA ALA A 427 7.87 -14.96 11.23
C ALA A 427 7.53 -15.85 12.44
N GLN A 428 7.89 -15.41 13.66
CA GLN A 428 7.54 -16.10 14.89
C GLN A 428 6.04 -16.03 15.18
N ALA A 429 5.45 -14.83 15.14
CA ALA A 429 4.04 -14.62 15.44
C ALA A 429 3.10 -15.32 14.44
N ALA A 430 3.50 -15.36 13.16
CA ALA A 430 2.77 -16.00 12.07
C ALA A 430 3.16 -17.47 11.83
N ARG A 431 4.08 -18.03 12.63
CA ARG A 431 4.57 -19.41 12.50
C ARG A 431 5.03 -19.75 11.08
N PHE A 432 5.86 -18.89 10.50
CA PHE A 432 6.47 -19.13 9.19
C PHE A 432 7.22 -20.45 9.16
N LYS A 433 7.18 -21.13 8.01
CA LYS A 433 7.84 -22.43 7.84
C LYS A 433 9.35 -22.26 7.98
N LYS A 434 9.99 -23.14 8.73
CA LYS A 434 11.47 -23.20 8.70
C LYS A 434 11.90 -23.69 7.32
N PRO A 435 12.97 -23.14 6.73
CA PRO A 435 13.55 -23.72 5.53
C PRO A 435 13.94 -25.18 5.81
N GLU A 436 13.52 -26.11 4.97
CA GLU A 436 13.99 -27.50 5.06
C GLU A 436 15.51 -27.50 4.87
N PRO A 437 16.26 -28.27 5.68
CA PRO A 437 17.68 -28.43 5.43
C PRO A 437 17.82 -29.11 4.07
N THR A 438 18.42 -28.43 3.10
CA THR A 438 18.83 -29.04 1.83
C THR A 438 19.64 -30.29 2.20
N HIS A 439 19.14 -31.48 1.85
CA HIS A 439 19.84 -32.73 2.12
C HIS A 439 21.27 -32.60 1.61
N LYS A 440 22.24 -32.53 2.55
CA LYS A 440 23.65 -32.53 2.19
C LYS A 440 23.98 -33.93 1.69
N ALA A 441 24.03 -34.10 0.37
CA ALA A 441 24.61 -35.29 -0.24
C ALA A 441 26.05 -35.39 0.26
N THR A 442 26.29 -36.33 1.18
CA THR A 442 27.62 -36.59 1.72
C THR A 442 28.28 -37.59 0.80
N ILE A 443 29.16 -37.11 -0.09
CA ILE A 443 29.99 -37.98 -0.91
C ILE A 443 31.07 -38.57 0.00
N LYS A 444 30.92 -39.84 0.39
CA LYS A 444 32.00 -40.59 1.04
C LYS A 444 32.82 -41.29 -0.05
N PRO A 445 34.14 -41.08 -0.13
CA PRO A 445 34.99 -41.93 -0.94
C PRO A 445 35.06 -43.31 -0.27
N VAL A 446 34.56 -44.34 -0.95
CA VAL A 446 34.76 -45.73 -0.53
C VAL A 446 36.14 -46.14 -1.03
N ALA A 447 37.06 -46.34 -0.10
CA ALA A 447 38.36 -46.94 -0.37
C ALA A 447 38.27 -48.44 -0.05
N ASP A 448 37.77 -49.22 -1.02
CA ASP A 448 37.99 -50.67 -1.00
C ASP A 448 38.91 -51.03 -2.17
N GLY A 449 39.99 -51.72 -1.83
CA GLY A 449 40.98 -52.20 -2.79
C GLY A 449 40.35 -53.14 -3.81
N GLU A 450 40.79 -53.00 -5.05
CA GLU A 450 40.43 -53.84 -6.21
C GLU A 450 39.10 -53.53 -6.92
N SER A 451 38.84 -52.27 -7.29
CA SER A 451 38.04 -51.90 -8.49
C SER A 451 38.14 -50.41 -8.83
N PRO A 452 37.91 -49.98 -10.10
CA PRO A 452 38.04 -48.58 -10.50
C PRO A 452 37.07 -47.66 -9.74
N PRO A 453 37.42 -46.37 -9.55
CA PRO A 453 36.65 -45.46 -8.71
C PRO A 453 35.27 -45.24 -9.32
N HIS A 454 34.23 -45.59 -8.55
CA HIS A 454 32.84 -45.31 -8.85
C HIS A 454 32.22 -44.58 -7.66
N VAL A 455 31.41 -43.56 -7.94
CA VAL A 455 30.76 -42.73 -6.92
C VAL A 455 29.37 -43.29 -6.66
N THR A 456 29.15 -43.77 -5.44
CA THR A 456 27.82 -44.18 -4.98
C THR A 456 27.12 -42.98 -4.34
N ILE A 457 25.93 -42.63 -4.85
CA ILE A 457 25.08 -41.59 -4.25
C ILE A 457 23.98 -42.31 -3.48
N ASP A 458 24.09 -42.34 -2.15
CA ASP A 458 23.00 -42.79 -1.29
C ASP A 458 21.99 -41.66 -1.09
N ILE A 459 20.80 -41.82 -1.64
CA ILE A 459 19.65 -40.96 -1.37
C ILE A 459 18.86 -41.62 -0.24
N VAL A 460 18.95 -41.04 0.97
CA VAL A 460 18.06 -41.42 2.08
C VAL A 460 16.73 -40.70 1.85
N LEU A 461 15.70 -41.47 1.48
CA LEU A 461 14.31 -41.03 1.28
C LEU A 461 13.63 -40.67 2.60
#